data_AF-A0A924GVI0-F1
#
_entry.id   AF-A0A924GVI0-F1
#
_cell.length_a   1.000
_cell.length_b   1.000
_cell.length_c   1.000
_cell.angle_alpha   90.00
_cell.angle_beta   90.00
_cell.angle_gamma   90.00
#
_symmetry.space_group_name_H-M   'P 1'
#
loop_
_entity.id
_entity.type
_entity.pdbx_description
1 polymer ?
#
loop_
_entity_poly.entity_id
_entity_poly.type
_entity_poly.pdbx_seq_one_letter_code
_entity_poly.pdbx_strand_id
1 'polypeptide(L)' 'MTKSEAIAFYGGNISALARALDIDQSTVYSWGEVPPDGRQYQLEKLTGGLLKATPKPKRQKVALKAEAQ' A
#
# COMPACT_ATOMS: atom_id res chain seq x y z
N MET A 1 -8.25 -0.55 -1.24
CA MET A 1 -8.10 -1.90 -0.66
C MET A 1 -7.98 -1.84 0.85
N THR A 2 -8.62 -2.78 1.56
CA THR A 2 -8.35 -3.03 3.00
C THR A 2 -7.23 -4.04 3.20
N LYS A 3 -6.69 -4.13 4.41
CA LYS A 3 -5.70 -5.16 4.78
C LYS A 3 -6.29 -6.56 4.56
N SER A 4 -7.54 -6.77 4.96
CA SER A 4 -8.24 -8.05 4.84
C SER A 4 -8.45 -8.47 3.38
N GLU A 5 -8.79 -7.54 2.49
CA GLU A 5 -8.89 -7.82 1.06
C GLU A 5 -7.53 -8.23 0.47
N ALA A 6 -6.46 -7.52 0.83
CA ALA A 6 -5.13 -7.89 0.38
C ALA A 6 -4.77 -9.30 0.87
N ILE A 7 -5.01 -9.61 2.15
CA ILE A 7 -4.75 -10.94 2.70
C ILE A 7 -5.59 -12.01 1.99
N ALA A 8 -6.88 -11.76 1.75
CA ALA A 8 -7.79 -12.68 1.06
C ALA A 8 -7.32 -12.97 -0.37
N PHE A 9 -6.82 -11.96 -1.09
CA PHE A 9 -6.27 -12.12 -2.44
C PHE A 9 -5.06 -13.07 -2.48
N TYR A 10 -4.18 -13.00 -1.48
CA TYR A 10 -3.03 -13.90 -1.33
C TYR A 10 -3.40 -15.23 -0.63
N GLY A 11 -4.66 -15.68 -0.76
CA GLY A 11 -5.12 -16.96 -0.23
C GLY A 11 -5.36 -16.96 1.29
N GLY A 12 -5.67 -15.80 1.86
CA GLY A 12 -5.85 -15.64 3.31
C GLY A 12 -4.55 -15.64 4.10
N ASN A 13 -3.39 -15.57 3.44
CA ASN A 13 -2.09 -15.78 4.07
C ASN A 13 -1.25 -14.49 4.10
N ILE A 14 -1.04 -13.98 5.32
CA ILE A 14 -0.18 -12.82 5.58
C ILE A 14 1.26 -13.07 5.11
N SER A 15 1.77 -14.31 5.26
CA SER A 15 3.13 -14.66 4.85
C SER A 15 3.32 -14.63 3.34
N ALA A 16 2.28 -14.98 2.56
CA ALA A 16 2.31 -14.92 1.11
C ALA A 16 2.33 -13.45 0.63
N LEU A 17 1.48 -12.61 1.24
CA LEU A 17 1.46 -11.17 1.02
C LEU A 17 2.82 -10.52 1.39
N ALA A 18 3.40 -10.90 2.53
CA ALA A 18 4.67 -10.38 3.01
C ALA A 18 5.83 -10.77 2.07
N ARG A 19 5.85 -12.02 1.59
CA ARG A 19 6.81 -12.49 0.57
C ARG A 19 6.68 -11.76 -0.76
N ALA A 20 5.46 -11.51 -1.22
CA ALA A 20 5.25 -10.76 -2.46
C ALA A 20 5.78 -9.33 -2.39
N LEU A 21 5.77 -8.75 -1.19
CA LEU A 21 6.21 -7.38 -0.90
C LEU A 21 7.64 -7.28 -0.35
N ASP A 22 8.35 -8.40 -0.27
CA ASP A 22 9.68 -8.54 0.32
C ASP A 22 9.78 -7.86 1.70
N ILE A 23 8.82 -8.17 2.58
CA ILE A 23 8.79 -7.67 3.95
C ILE A 23 8.53 -8.78 4.95
N ASP A 24 8.79 -8.43 6.20
CA ASP A 24 8.39 -9.26 7.32
C ASP A 24 6.89 -9.17 7.60
N GLN A 25 6.33 -10.31 8.02
CA GLN A 25 4.93 -10.43 8.45
C GLN A 25 4.56 -9.45 9.58
N SER A 26 5.51 -9.11 10.46
CA SER A 26 5.31 -8.14 11.53
C SER A 26 4.91 -6.78 10.97
N THR A 27 5.48 -6.39 9.82
CA THR A 27 5.13 -5.15 9.13
C THR A 27 3.68 -5.17 8.67
N VAL A 28 3.20 -6.31 8.17
CA VAL A 28 1.79 -6.50 7.76
C VAL A 28 0.87 -6.49 8.97
N TYR A 29 1.30 -7.05 10.10
CA TYR A 29 0.58 -6.96 11.37
C TYR A 29 0.46 -5.53 11.88
N SER A 30 1.53 -4.74 11.78
CA SER A 30 1.55 -3.32 12.13
C SER A 30 0.72 -2.44 11.22
N TRP A 31 0.26 -2.94 10.06
CA TRP A 31 -0.77 -2.23 9.29
C TRP A 31 -2.08 -2.24 10.07
N GLY A 32 -2.69 -1.07 10.16
CA GLY A 32 -4.05 -0.92 10.66
C GLY A 32 -5.08 -1.53 9.70
N GLU A 33 -6.30 -1.01 9.72
CA GLU A 33 -7.39 -1.49 8.87
C GLU A 33 -7.09 -1.36 7.37
N VAL A 34 -6.31 -0.34 7.02
CA VAL A 34 -5.93 -0.02 5.64
C VAL A 34 -4.39 0.05 5.54
N PRO A 35 -3.77 -0.64 4.56
CA PRO A 35 -2.33 -0.55 4.34
C PRO A 35 -1.90 0.88 3.97
N PRO A 36 -0.64 1.28 4.25
CA PRO A 36 -0.11 2.57 3.82
C PRO A 36 -0.21 2.76 2.30
N ASP A 37 -0.41 4.00 1.84
CA ASP A 37 -0.55 4.36 0.43
C ASP A 37 0.55 3.78 -0.47
N GLY A 38 1.82 3.94 -0.08
CA GLY A 38 2.95 3.34 -0.82
C GLY A 38 2.82 1.81 -1.01
N ARG A 39 2.30 1.09 0.00
CA ARG A 39 2.08 -0.37 -0.08
C ARG A 39 0.90 -0.72 -0.95
N GLN A 40 -0.15 0.08 -0.91
CA GLN A 40 -1.29 -0.11 -1.79
C GLN A 40 -0.90 0.00 -3.26
N TYR A 41 -0.09 0.98 -3.65
CA TYR A 41 0.42 1.09 -5.02
C TYR A 41 1.32 -0.09 -5.40
N GLN A 42 2.15 -0.55 -4.46
CA GLN A 42 3.03 -1.70 -4.70
C GLN A 42 2.20 -2.98 -4.92
N LEU A 43 1.14 -3.17 -4.12
CA LEU A 43 0.18 -4.26 -4.30
C LEU A 43 -0.58 -4.16 -5.61
N GLU A 44 -1.03 -2.97 -5.99
CA GLU A 44 -1.68 -2.76 -7.29
C GLU A 44 -0.78 -3.19 -8.46
N LYS A 45 0.51 -2.84 -8.41
CA LYS A 45 1.48 -3.28 -9.43
C LYS A 45 1.74 -4.78 -9.41
N LEU A 46 1.92 -5.37 -8.23
CA LEU A 46 2.18 -6.81 -8.08
C LEU A 46 0.98 -7.65 -8.53
N THR A 47 -0.23 -7.14 -8.32
CA THR A 47 -1.48 -7.82 -8.62
C THR A 47 -2.02 -7.46 -10.01
N GLY A 48 -1.28 -6.67 -10.79
CA GLY A 48 -1.68 -6.27 -12.14
C GLY A 48 -2.97 -5.44 -12.19
N GLY A 49 -3.31 -4.73 -11.12
CA GLY A 49 -4.53 -3.94 -11.01
C GLY A 49 -5.75 -4.66 -10.44
N LEU A 50 -5.59 -5.91 -9.96
CA LEU A 50 -6.67 -6.64 -9.28
C LEU A 50 -7.01 -6.01 -7.93
N LEU A 51 -5.99 -5.56 -7.17
CA LEU A 51 -6.17 -4.78 -5.95
C LEU A 51 -5.96 -3.29 -6.25
N LYS A 52 -7.06 -2.52 -6.28
CA LYS A 52 -6.97 -1.06 -6.45
C LYS A 52 -6.59 -0.37 -5.15
N ALA A 53 -5.52 0.41 -5.20
CA ALA A 53 -5.17 1.33 -4.12
C ALA A 53 -6.31 2.32 -3.97
N THR A 54 -6.84 2.50 -2.75
CA THR A 54 -7.83 3.55 -2.49
C THR A 54 -7.05 4.87 -2.59
N PRO A 55 -7.25 5.67 -3.65
CA PRO A 55 -6.52 6.92 -3.73
C PRO A 55 -7.17 7.86 -2.72
N LYS A 56 -6.51 8.14 -1.59
CA LYS A 56 -6.79 9.41 -0.91
C LYS A 56 -6.51 10.51 -1.94
N PRO A 57 -7.40 11.51 -2.09
CA PRO A 57 -7.19 12.58 -3.05
C PRO A 57 -5.82 13.16 -2.78
N LYS A 58 -4.94 13.06 -3.80
CA LYS A 58 -3.56 13.50 -3.72
C LYS A 58 -3.59 14.94 -3.24
N ARG A 59 -3.14 15.22 -2.02
CA ARG A 59 -2.81 16.58 -1.62
C ARG A 59 -1.57 16.93 -2.44
N GLN A 60 -1.84 17.53 -3.59
CA GLN A 60 -0.86 17.94 -4.58
C GLN A 60 0.19 18.78 -3.83
N LYS A 61 1.44 18.29 -3.82
CA LYS A 61 2.56 19.12 -3.38
C LYS A 61 2.66 20.27 -4.39
N VAL A 62 2.02 21.39 -4.06
CA VAL A 62 2.35 22.69 -4.64
C VAL A 62 3.73 23.05 -4.13
N ALA A 63 4.75 22.61 -4.87
CA ALA A 63 6.05 23.24 -4.80
C ALA A 63 5.96 24.52 -5.63
N LEU A 64 5.87 25.68 -4.98
CA LEU A 64 6.28 26.93 -5.60
C LEU A 64 7.31 27.61 -4.69
N LYS A 65 8.55 27.24 -4.97
CA LYS A 65 9.82 27.95 -4.83
C LYS A 65 10.08 28.79 -3.57
N ALA A 66 11.15 28.38 -2.89
CA ALA A 66 12.00 29.27 -2.12
C ALA A 66 12.44 30.47 -2.98
N GLU A 67 12.20 31.67 -2.51
CA GLU A 67 12.91 32.88 -2.93
C GLU A 67 13.52 33.49 -1.67
N ALA A 68 14.85 33.53 -1.67
CA ALA A 68 15.65 34.22 -0.67
C ALA A 68 15.73 35.69 -1.08
N GLN A 69 15.42 36.60 -0.15
CA GLN A 69 15.89 37.99 -0.12
C GLN A 69 16.08 38.42 1.33
#